data_AF-A0A4U9CTX9-F1
#
_entry.id   AF-A0A4U9CTX9-F1
#
_cell.length_a   1.000
_cell.length_b   1.000
_cell.length_c   1.000
_cell.angle_alpha   90.00
_cell.angle_beta   90.00
_cell.angle_gamma   90.00
#
_symmetry.space_group_name_H-M   'P 1'
#
loop_
_entity.id
_entity.type
_entity.pdbx_description
1 polymer ?
#
loop_
_entity_poly.entity_id
_entity_poly.type
_entity_poly.pdbx_seq_one_letter_code
_entity_poly.pdbx_strand_id
1 'polypeptide(L)'
;MAGYANSKSNTISNANGYRADGSINGYSTGVYGTWYANKADNTGAYVGTWAQYSWFKNRVTGEGMSSEAYDSQGFTASVESGYTFRLGQAEDGLQSYFVQPKAALTWMGVKADNTQS
;
A
#
# COMPACT_ATOMS: atom_id res chain seq x y z
N MET A 1 -1.43 -0.69 12.33
CA MET A 1 -0.95 0.45 11.49
C MET A 1 -2.14 1.33 11.14
N ALA A 2 -1.98 2.64 11.21
CA ALA A 2 -3.00 3.59 10.77
C ALA A 2 -2.29 4.69 9.97
N GLY A 3 -2.97 5.21 8.95
CA GLY A 3 -2.41 6.19 8.03
C GLY A 3 -3.45 7.21 7.61
N TYR A 4 -2.96 8.40 7.27
CA TYR A 4 -3.74 9.44 6.62
C TYR A 4 -2.96 9.91 5.40
N ALA A 5 -3.65 10.01 4.27
CA ALA A 5 -3.11 10.49 3.01
C ALA A 5 -4.00 11.61 2.49
N ASN A 6 -3.38 12.73 2.11
CA ASN A 6 -4.06 13.80 1.40
C ASN A 6 -3.39 13.98 0.03
N SER A 7 -4.17 13.85 -1.03
CA SER A 7 -3.72 14.08 -2.39
C SER A 7 -4.59 15.15 -3.04
N LYS A 8 -3.96 16.20 -3.56
CA LYS A 8 -4.62 17.22 -4.36
C LYS A 8 -4.14 17.05 -5.80
N SER A 9 -5.07 16.78 -6.71
CA SER A 9 -4.79 16.64 -8.13
C SER A 9 -5.54 17.71 -8.90
N ASN A 10 -4.82 18.43 -9.75
CA ASN A 10 -5.38 19.46 -10.61
C ASN A 10 -5.29 18.96 -12.04
N THR A 11 -6.42 18.49 -12.60
CA THR A 11 -6.48 17.95 -13.95
C THR A 11 -6.94 19.06 -14.90
N ILE A 12 -6.07 19.46 -15.82
CA ILE A 12 -6.36 20.45 -16.84
C ILE A 12 -6.48 19.72 -18.18
N SER A 13 -7.71 19.61 -18.71
CA SER A 13 -7.93 18.98 -20.01
C SER A 13 -7.72 20.00 -21.12
N ASN A 14 -6.62 19.85 -21.87
CA ASN A 14 -6.19 20.76 -22.94
C ASN A 14 -7.10 20.72 -24.19
N ALA A 15 -8.07 19.82 -24.25
CA ALA A 15 -9.01 19.70 -25.37
C ALA A 15 -10.21 20.65 -25.28
N ASN A 16 -10.74 20.93 -24.07
CA ASN A 16 -11.96 21.73 -23.89
C ASN A 16 -11.80 22.92 -22.90
N GLY A 17 -10.60 23.18 -22.35
CA GLY A 17 -10.38 24.29 -21.41
C GLY A 17 -11.01 24.11 -20.02
N TYR A 18 -11.62 22.95 -19.75
CA TYR A 18 -12.22 22.63 -18.45
C TYR A 18 -11.12 22.25 -17.44
N ARG A 19 -11.17 22.91 -16.28
CA ARG A 19 -10.32 22.68 -15.12
C ARG A 19 -11.10 21.85 -14.09
N ALA A 20 -10.57 20.68 -13.73
CA ALA A 20 -11.14 19.85 -12.67
C ALA A 20 -10.18 19.85 -11.48
N ASP A 21 -10.61 20.46 -10.38
CA ASP A 21 -9.90 20.37 -9.10
C ASP A 21 -10.44 19.14 -8.34
N GLY A 22 -9.56 18.17 -8.11
CA GLY A 22 -9.86 16.93 -7.40
C GLY A 22 -9.08 16.86 -6.09
N SER A 23 -9.77 16.87 -4.95
CA SER A 23 -9.16 16.62 -3.65
C SER A 23 -9.55 15.24 -3.15
N ILE A 24 -8.55 14.45 -2.78
CA ILE A 24 -8.69 13.10 -2.23
C ILE A 24 -8.19 13.11 -0.79
N ASN A 25 -9.07 12.82 0.15
CA ASN A 25 -8.72 12.62 1.55
C ASN A 25 -8.90 11.14 1.88
N GLY A 26 -7.78 10.45 2.11
CA GLY A 26 -7.71 9.03 2.39
C GLY A 26 -7.35 8.76 3.85
N TYR A 27 -8.08 7.86 4.48
CA TYR A 27 -7.74 7.28 5.78
C TYR A 27 -7.50 5.79 5.60
N SER A 28 -6.52 5.22 6.29
CA SER A 28 -6.31 3.78 6.29
C SER A 28 -6.08 3.26 7.70
N THR A 29 -6.56 2.05 7.94
CA THR A 29 -6.28 1.31 9.17
C THR A 29 -5.96 -0.13 8.80
N GLY A 30 -5.08 -0.76 9.55
CA GLY A 30 -4.63 -2.09 9.21
C GLY A 30 -3.89 -2.80 10.32
N VAL A 31 -3.67 -4.07 10.11
CA VAL A 31 -2.93 -4.97 10.97
C VAL A 31 -1.78 -5.58 10.19
N TYR A 32 -0.69 -5.87 10.89
CA TYR A 32 0.47 -6.54 10.32
C TYR A 32 1.02 -7.53 11.33
N GLY A 33 1.64 -8.58 10.82
CA GLY A 33 2.27 -9.60 11.63
C GLY A 33 3.34 -10.33 10.84
N THR A 34 4.45 -10.63 11.51
CA THR A 34 5.54 -11.42 10.93
C THR A 34 5.74 -12.67 11.76
N TRP A 35 5.74 -13.80 11.07
CA TRP A 35 6.08 -15.10 11.63
C TRP A 35 7.46 -15.52 11.13
N TYR A 36 8.29 -16.00 12.05
CA TYR A 36 9.64 -16.49 11.77
C TYR A 36 9.67 -18.00 12.03
N ALA A 37 10.08 -18.77 11.02
CA ALA A 37 10.19 -20.22 11.15
C ALA A 37 11.32 -20.63 12.11
N ASN A 38 12.40 -19.85 12.16
CA ASN A 38 13.54 -20.12 13.03
C ASN A 38 13.98 -18.84 13.75
N LYS A 39 13.66 -18.74 15.04
CA LYS A 39 14.02 -17.60 15.90
C LYS A 39 15.43 -17.71 16.51
N ALA A 40 16.04 -18.89 16.48
CA ALA A 40 17.24 -19.18 17.27
C ALA A 40 18.53 -18.63 16.61
N ASP A 41 18.64 -18.63 15.28
CA ASP A 41 19.89 -18.31 14.57
C ASP A 41 19.81 -17.06 13.66
N ASN A 42 18.70 -16.30 13.67
CA ASN A 42 18.44 -15.19 12.72
C ASN A 42 18.64 -15.58 11.22
N THR A 43 18.66 -16.89 10.94
CA THR A 43 18.74 -17.47 9.60
C THR A 43 17.53 -18.36 9.40
N GLY A 44 16.89 -18.28 8.24
CA GLY A 44 15.71 -19.06 7.93
C GLY A 44 14.58 -18.30 7.26
N ALA A 45 13.46 -19.00 7.09
CA ALA A 45 12.26 -18.46 6.48
C ALA A 45 11.52 -17.50 7.42
N TYR A 46 11.05 -16.40 6.87
CA TYR A 46 10.04 -15.55 7.50
C TYR A 46 8.86 -15.37 6.56
N VAL A 47 7.69 -15.16 7.15
CA VAL A 47 6.46 -14.82 6.43
C VAL A 47 5.85 -13.62 7.13
N GLY A 48 5.83 -12.48 6.45
CA GLY A 48 5.10 -11.28 6.84
C GLY A 48 3.74 -11.25 6.17
N THR A 49 2.73 -10.82 6.89
CA THR A 49 1.41 -10.50 6.32
C THR A 49 0.96 -9.16 6.84
N TRP A 50 0.33 -8.38 5.98
CA TRP A 50 -0.34 -7.16 6.38
C TRP A 50 -1.65 -7.01 5.62
N ALA A 51 -2.62 -6.43 6.28
CA ALA A 51 -3.90 -6.12 5.70
C ALA A 51 -4.34 -4.75 6.19
N GLN A 52 -4.82 -3.92 5.27
CA GLN A 52 -5.34 -2.61 5.56
C GLN A 52 -6.66 -2.37 4.83
N TYR A 53 -7.53 -1.65 5.49
CA TYR A 53 -8.73 -1.08 4.92
C TYR A 53 -8.50 0.42 4.75
N SER A 54 -8.83 0.95 3.57
CA SER A 54 -8.62 2.34 3.21
C SER A 54 -9.94 2.96 2.75
N TRP A 55 -10.28 4.13 3.28
CA TRP A 55 -11.43 4.94 2.91
C TRP A 55 -10.94 6.21 2.27
N PHE A 56 -11.37 6.47 1.04
CA PHE A 56 -11.05 7.65 0.26
C PHE A 56 -12.31 8.46 0.02
N LYS A 57 -12.30 9.70 0.51
CA LYS A 57 -13.31 10.69 0.17
C LYS A 57 -12.80 11.48 -1.02
N ASN A 58 -13.39 11.25 -2.18
CA ASN A 58 -13.11 12.00 -3.40
C ASN A 58 -14.15 13.11 -3.53
N ARG A 59 -13.71 14.37 -3.58
CA ARG A 59 -14.59 15.50 -3.94
C ARG A 59 -14.11 16.05 -5.28
N VAL A 60 -14.97 15.97 -6.29
CA VAL A 60 -14.76 16.64 -7.58
C VAL A 60 -15.63 17.88 -7.60
N THR A 61 -15.03 19.03 -7.93
CA THR A 61 -15.78 20.27 -8.15
C THR A 61 -15.47 20.75 -9.57
N GLY A 62 -16.44 20.66 -10.47
CA GLY A 62 -16.36 21.27 -11.80
C GLY A 62 -16.94 22.69 -11.78
N GLU A 63 -16.31 23.63 -12.47
CA GLU A 63 -16.87 24.97 -12.64
C GLU A 63 -18.25 24.88 -13.34
N GLY A 64 -19.32 25.22 -12.60
CA GLY A 64 -20.69 25.30 -13.12
C GLY A 64 -21.59 24.06 -12.90
N MET A 65 -21.13 23.01 -12.20
CA MET A 65 -21.97 21.83 -11.88
C MET A 65 -21.87 21.41 -10.40
N SER A 66 -22.91 20.73 -9.91
CA SER A 66 -23.02 20.22 -8.53
C SER A 66 -21.80 19.41 -8.13
N SER A 67 -21.25 19.68 -6.93
CA SER A 67 -20.10 18.92 -6.41
C SER A 67 -20.49 17.46 -6.19
N GLU A 68 -19.89 16.56 -6.97
CA GLU A 68 -20.04 15.12 -6.78
C GLU A 68 -19.00 14.65 -5.77
N ALA A 69 -19.49 14.21 -4.61
CA ALA A 69 -18.70 13.54 -3.60
C ALA A 69 -18.86 12.03 -3.78
N TYR A 70 -17.75 11.33 -3.99
CA TYR A 70 -17.72 9.88 -4.13
C TYR A 70 -16.91 9.29 -2.98
N ASP A 71 -17.54 8.41 -2.21
CA ASP A 71 -16.87 7.64 -1.16
C ASP A 71 -16.36 6.32 -1.75
N SER A 72 -15.04 6.25 -1.97
CA SER A 72 -14.36 5.04 -2.42
C SER A 72 -13.78 4.31 -1.22
N GLN A 73 -14.06 3.02 -1.09
CA GLN A 73 -13.45 2.19 -0.04
C GLN A 73 -12.72 1.00 -0.66
N GLY A 74 -11.61 0.62 -0.05
CA GLY A 74 -10.73 -0.39 -0.60
C GLY A 74 -10.04 -1.21 0.46
N PHE A 75 -10.01 -2.51 0.24
CA PHE A 75 -9.26 -3.45 1.05
C PHE A 75 -7.98 -3.84 0.33
N THR A 76 -6.84 -3.74 1.02
CA THR A 76 -5.54 -4.17 0.52
C THR A 76 -4.94 -5.15 1.50
N ALA A 77 -4.55 -6.31 1.02
CA ALA A 77 -3.80 -7.29 1.79
C ALA A 77 -2.53 -7.67 1.06
N SER A 78 -1.50 -8.07 1.78
CA SER A 78 -0.28 -8.57 1.20
C SER A 78 0.34 -9.63 2.08
N VAL A 79 0.98 -10.58 1.43
CA VAL A 79 1.82 -11.59 2.07
C VAL A 79 3.21 -11.48 1.46
N GLU A 80 4.21 -11.33 2.31
CA GLU A 80 5.61 -11.41 1.95
C GLU A 80 6.20 -12.64 2.62
N SER A 81 7.05 -13.37 1.90
CA SER A 81 7.89 -14.41 2.48
C SER A 81 9.31 -14.24 1.99
N GLY A 82 10.27 -14.56 2.84
CA GLY A 82 11.67 -14.55 2.45
C GLY A 82 12.46 -15.57 3.24
N TYR A 83 13.68 -15.83 2.78
CA TYR A 83 14.59 -16.76 3.45
C TYR A 83 15.97 -16.14 3.53
N THR A 84 16.54 -16.03 4.73
CA THR A 84 17.89 -15.50 4.91
C THR A 84 18.92 -16.62 4.87
N PHE A 85 19.73 -16.67 3.82
CA PHE A 85 20.88 -17.56 3.69
C PHE A 85 22.15 -16.83 4.11
N ARG A 86 22.92 -17.45 5.01
CA ARG A 86 24.29 -17.01 5.31
C ARG A 86 25.22 -17.68 4.30
N LEU A 87 25.84 -16.91 3.42
CA LEU A 87 26.71 -17.42 2.36
C LEU A 87 28.07 -17.87 2.90
N GLY A 88 28.49 -17.32 4.03
CA GLY A 88 29.74 -17.66 4.70
C GLY A 88 30.31 -16.48 5.48
N GLN A 89 31.36 -16.76 6.24
CA GLN A 89 32.16 -15.77 6.93
C GLN A 89 33.52 -15.71 6.19
N ALA A 90 34.00 -14.52 5.85
CA ALA A 90 35.35 -14.39 5.27
C ALA A 90 36.40 -14.96 6.23
N GLU A 91 37.51 -15.49 5.71
CA GLU A 91 38.59 -16.14 6.49
C GLU A 91 39.15 -15.26 7.63
N ASP A 92 38.97 -13.94 7.54
CA ASP A 92 39.39 -12.96 8.56
C ASP A 92 38.35 -12.78 9.71
N GLY A 93 37.21 -13.48 9.68
CA GLY A 93 36.16 -13.44 10.71
C GLY A 93 35.30 -12.15 10.74
N LEU A 94 35.78 -11.06 10.13
CA LEU A 94 35.19 -9.72 10.19
C LEU A 94 34.02 -9.46 9.22
N GLN A 95 33.84 -10.29 8.20
CA GLN A 95 32.81 -10.06 7.15
C GLN A 95 31.89 -11.28 7.07
N SER A 96 30.62 -11.11 7.38
CA SER A 96 29.59 -12.13 7.16
C SER A 96 28.70 -11.71 6.00
N TYR A 97 28.58 -12.58 4.99
CA TYR A 97 27.74 -12.33 3.82
C TYR A 97 26.40 -13.02 3.98
N PHE A 98 25.32 -12.28 3.72
CA PHE A 98 23.95 -12.78 3.77
C PHE A 98 23.24 -12.46 2.46
N VAL A 99 22.47 -13.42 1.95
CA VAL A 99 21.56 -13.23 0.82
C VAL A 99 20.16 -13.60 1.26
N GLN A 100 19.19 -12.76 0.86
CA GLN A 100 17.79 -12.95 1.25
C GLN A 100 16.89 -12.85 0.02
N PRO A 101 16.58 -13.98 -0.65
CA PRO A 101 15.45 -14.02 -1.57
C PRO A 101 14.16 -13.67 -0.81
N LYS A 102 13.36 -12.77 -1.39
CA LYS A 102 12.04 -12.37 -0.91
C LYS A 102 11.03 -12.42 -2.06
N ALA A 103 9.81 -12.78 -1.73
CA ALA A 103 8.67 -12.80 -2.63
C ALA A 103 7.48 -12.17 -1.91
N ALA A 104 6.79 -11.24 -2.57
CA ALA A 104 5.61 -10.58 -2.03
C ALA A 104 4.43 -10.70 -3.01
N LEU A 105 3.25 -10.93 -2.47
CA LEU A 105 1.98 -11.00 -3.19
C LEU A 105 1.01 -10.02 -2.54
N THR A 106 0.55 -9.05 -3.33
CA THR A 106 -0.38 -8.02 -2.86
C THR A 106 -1.71 -8.16 -3.58
N TRP A 107 -2.78 -8.26 -2.81
CA TRP A 107 -4.17 -8.21 -3.27
C TRP A 107 -4.71 -6.80 -3.02
N MET A 108 -5.22 -6.16 -4.07
CA MET A 108 -5.92 -4.88 -3.99
C MET A 108 -7.36 -5.04 -4.45
N GLY A 109 -8.30 -5.00 -3.50
CA GLY A 109 -9.73 -5.02 -3.74
C GLY A 109 -10.32 -3.64 -3.45
N VAL A 110 -10.08 -2.68 -4.34
CA VAL A 110 -10.76 -1.38 -4.29
C VAL A 110 -12.07 -1.53 -5.04
N LYS A 111 -13.19 -1.48 -4.30
CA LYS A 111 -14.52 -1.51 -4.90
C LYS A 111 -15.09 -0.11 -4.76
N ALA A 112 -15.21 0.58 -5.88
CA ALA A 112 -15.91 1.84 -5.95
C ALA A 112 -17.42 1.52 -5.81
N ASP A 113 -18.06 1.94 -4.71
CA ASP A 113 -19.51 1.76 -4.53
C ASP A 113 -20.26 2.67 -5.49
N ASN A 114 -20.83 2.07 -6.53
CA ASN A 114 -21.60 2.73 -7.59
C ASN A 114 -22.55 3.78 -6.97
N THR A 115 -22.33 5.06 -7.26
CA THR A 115 -23.23 6.12 -6.78
C THR A 115 -24.60 5.87 -7.37
N GLN A 116 -25.57 5.73 -6.46
CA GLN A 116 -26.98 5.80 -6.77
C GLN A 116 -27.37 7.27 -6.89
N SER A 117 -28.32 7.53 -7.80
CA SER A 117 -29.04 8.77 -8.16
C SER A 117 -28.30 9.82 -8.96
#